data_AF-A0A7J4UPN9-F1
#
_entry.id   AF-A0A7J4UPN9-F1
#
_cell.length_a   1.000
_cell.length_b   1.000
_cell.length_c   1.000
_cell.angle_alpha   90.00
_cell.angle_beta   90.00
_cell.angle_gamma   90.00
#
_symmetry.space_group_name_H-M   'P 1'
#
loop_
_entity.id
_entity.type
_entity.pdbx_description
1 polymer ?
#
loop_
_entity_poly.entity_id
_entity_poly.type
_entity_poly.pdbx_seq_one_letter_code
_entity_poly.pdbx_strand_id
1 'polypeptide(L)' 'QGLMFGYACSETPEYMPLSLILSHKILQRLSSARKHGEVWYLRPDAKSQVT' A
#
# COMPACT_ATOMS: atom_id res chain seq x y z
N GLN A 1 -14.35 -20.25 -18.54
CA GLN A 1 -14.29 -18.93 -19.19
C GLN A 1 -14.26 -17.88 -18.08
N GLY A 2 -13.35 -16.89 -18.13
CA GLY A 2 -13.17 -15.90 -17.06
C GLY A 2 -13.46 -14.49 -17.52
N LEU A 3 -13.95 -13.64 -16.61
CA LEU A 3 -14.18 -12.21 -16.82
C LEU A 3 -13.08 -11.42 -16.10
N MET A 4 -12.51 -10.42 -16.77
CA MET A 4 -11.42 -9.58 -16.25
C MET A 4 -11.80 -8.10 -16.40
N PHE A 5 -11.41 -7.27 -15.44
CA PHE A 5 -11.57 -5.82 -15.48
C PHE A 5 -10.22 -5.12 -15.26
N GLY A 6 -10.02 -4.02 -15.97
CA GLY A 6 -8.94 -3.06 -15.73
C GLY A 6 -9.51 -1.71 -15.33
N TYR A 7 -8.78 -0.97 -14.49
CA TYR A 7 -9.16 0.36 -14.03
C TYR A 7 -7.92 1.26 -13.98
N ALA A 8 -8.09 2.54 -14.33
CA ALA A 8 -7.06 3.58 -14.23
C ALA A 8 -7.72 4.94 -14.01
N CYS A 9 -7.07 5.85 -13.28
CA CYS A 9 -7.55 7.21 -13.03
C CYS A 9 -6.39 8.18 -12.83
N SER A 10 -6.58 9.48 -13.10
CA SER A 10 -5.50 10.48 -13.07
C SER A 10 -5.22 11.06 -11.68
N GLU A 11 -5.73 10.46 -10.61
CA GLU A 11 -5.58 10.96 -9.24
C GLU A 11 -4.15 10.85 -8.72
N THR A 12 -3.35 9.91 -9.25
CA THR A 12 -1.93 9.74 -8.94
C THR A 12 -1.07 9.57 -10.20
N PRO A 13 0.25 9.82 -10.13
CA PRO A 13 1.16 9.59 -11.27
C PRO A 13 1.22 8.13 -11.75
N GLU A 14 0.91 7.18 -10.88
CA GLU A 14 0.84 5.75 -11.19
C GLU A 14 -0.51 5.34 -11.85
N TYR A 15 -1.38 6.31 -12.11
CA TYR A 15 -2.73 6.14 -12.67
C TYR A 15 -3.68 5.24 -11.85
N MET A 16 -3.58 5.30 -10.52
CA MET A 16 -4.35 4.48 -9.58
C MET A 16 -5.11 5.36 -8.58
N PRO A 17 -6.18 4.87 -7.95
CA PRO A 17 -6.90 5.63 -6.92
C PRO A 17 -5.98 6.06 -5.78
N LEU A 18 -6.09 7.31 -5.36
CA LEU A 18 -5.22 7.89 -4.33
C LEU A 18 -5.30 7.11 -3.00
N SER A 19 -6.51 6.75 -2.56
CA SER A 19 -6.75 6.00 -1.33
C SER A 19 -6.05 4.63 -1.32
N LEU A 20 -6.07 3.93 -2.47
CA LEU A 20 -5.38 2.66 -2.66
C LEU A 20 -3.86 2.87 -2.59
N ILE A 21 -3.31 3.80 -3.36
CA ILE A 21 -1.87 4.07 -3.39
C ILE A 21 -1.33 4.45 -2.01
N LEU A 22 -2.04 5.29 -1.27
CA LEU A 22 -1.65 5.66 0.09
C LEU A 22 -1.63 4.46 1.04
N SER A 23 -2.66 3.62 1.01
CA SER A 23 -2.73 2.39 1.80
C SER A 23 -1.53 1.48 1.53
N HIS A 24 -1.19 1.26 0.25
CA HIS A 24 -0.01 0.48 -0.14
C HIS A 24 1.31 1.09 0.36
N LYS A 25 1.47 2.42 0.21
CA LYS A 25 2.68 3.14 0.63
C LYS A 25 2.89 3.07 2.16
N ILE A 26 1.81 3.11 2.96
CA ILE A 26 1.89 2.94 4.43
C ILE A 26 2.46 1.56 4.79
N LEU A 27 1.92 0.48 4.22
CA LEU A 27 2.39 -0.88 4.50
C LEU A 27 3.82 -1.11 4.02
N GLN A 28 4.20 -0.53 2.87
CA GLN A 28 5.58 -0.57 2.37
C GLN A 28 6.54 0.13 3.34
N ARG A 29 6.19 1.33 3.82
CA ARG A 29 7.01 2.07 4.79
C ARG A 29 7.14 1.33 6.12
N LEU A 30 6.05 0.74 6.62
CA LEU A 30 6.05 -0.05 7.85
C LEU A 30 6.93 -1.31 7.73
N SER A 31 6.85 -2.01 6.60
CA SER A 31 7.71 -3.16 6.30
C SER A 31 9.18 -2.74 6.19
N SER A 32 9.46 -1.61 5.56
CA SER A 32 10.81 -1.02 5.48
C SER A 32 11.34 -0.68 6.87
N ALA A 33 10.57 0.04 7.70
CA ALA A 33 10.96 0.40 9.06
C ALA A 33 11.27 -0.82 9.93
N ARG A 34 10.47 -1.88 9.79
CA ARG A 34 10.70 -3.17 10.46
C ARG A 34 11.98 -3.85 9.99
N LYS A 35 12.21 -3.92 8.68
CA LYS A 35 13.38 -4.60 8.08
C LYS A 35 14.69 -3.85 8.37
N HIS A 36 14.65 -2.53 8.43
CA HIS A 36 15.80 -1.69 8.77
C HIS A 36 16.03 -1.55 10.28
N GLY A 37 15.14 -2.10 11.12
CA GLY A 37 15.27 -2.00 12.57
C GLY A 37 15.00 -0.59 13.13
N GLU A 38 14.45 0.33 12.33
CA GLU A 38 14.06 1.67 12.78
C GLU A 38 13.00 1.60 13.90
N VAL A 39 12.14 0.57 13.85
CA VAL A 39 11.16 0.28 14.89
C VAL A 39 11.31 -1.19 15.31
N TRP A 40 12.15 -1.40 16.32
CA TRP A 40 12.65 -2.72 16.73
C TRP A 40 11.56 -3.71 17.20
N TYR A 41 10.41 -3.23 17.65
CA TYR A 41 9.34 -4.07 18.19
C TYR A 41 8.31 -4.53 17.14
N LEU A 42 8.41 -4.04 15.90
CA LEU A 42 7.43 -4.39 14.86
C LEU A 42 7.55 -5.85 14.42
N ARG A 43 6.38 -6.47 14.21
CA ARG A 43 6.24 -7.83 13.65
C ARG A 43 5.69 -7.78 12.23
N PRO A 44 5.71 -8.90 11.46
CA PRO A 44 5.40 -8.88 10.04
C PRO A 44 3.95 -8.56 9.65
N ASP A 45 2.97 -8.87 10.50
CA ASP A 45 1.55 -8.68 10.19
C ASP A 45 1.10 -7.23 10.45
N ALA A 46 0.45 -6.63 9.46
CA ALA A 46 -0.07 -5.26 9.50
C ALA A 46 -1.17 -5.02 8.46
N LYS A 47 -2.05 -4.06 8.75
CA LYS A 47 -3.14 -3.62 7.88
C LYS A 47 -3.20 -2.08 7.87
N SER A 48 -3.64 -1.50 6.76
CA SER A 48 -3.80 -0.05 6.60
C SER A 48 -5.15 0.27 5.96
N GLN A 49 -5.76 1.39 6.35
CA GLN A 49 -6.98 1.91 5.75
C GLN A 49 -6.86 3.43 5.63
N VAL A 50 -7.28 3.98 4.49
CA VAL A 50 -7.35 5.41 4.21
C VAL A 50 -8.78 5.71 3.80
N THR A 51 -9.37 6.76 4.37
CA THR A 51 -10.74 7.23 4.09
C THR A 51 -10.69 8.58 3.40
#